data_AF-A0A3Q0QWJ4-F1
#
_entry.id   AF-A0A3Q0QWJ4-F1
#
_cell.length_a   1.000
_cell.length_b   1.000
_cell.length_c   1.000
_cell.angle_alpha   90.00
_cell.angle_beta   90.00
_cell.angle_gamma   90.00
#
_symmetry.space_group_name_H-M   'P 1'
#
loop_
_entity.id
_entity.type
_entity.pdbx_description
1 polymer ?
#
loop_
_entity_poly.entity_id
_entity_poly.type
_entity_poly.pdbx_seq_one_letter_code
_entity_poly.pdbx_strand_id
1 'polypeptide(L)'
;MSCPLLNIIAGLRHHCINVTFIVSLFFCLVCECGETITFIHLSVVLMLCLIFLSVSLTHIYCLNAEAGLKTGRRPGKSRRSPLPTFYNGDQQPELLAAHTSLQGRRELLEQACLGHMRKRRVLSPEDLKHLIVDDKHSLIYCYVPKVACTNWKRVLMVLTSDGRYTDPLAIPANEAHVAGNLRTLSEFSVAEINQRLRSYLKFIFVREPFERLVSAYRNKFTRRYNTFLRVAQSIKSWDCLV
;
A
#
# COMPACT_ATOMS: atom_id res chain seq x y z
N MET A 1 -47.42 19.64 -5.21
CA MET A 1 -46.42 20.44 -4.47
C MET A 1 -45.06 19.94 -4.89
N SER A 2 -44.25 20.85 -5.42
CA SER A 2 -42.95 20.61 -6.05
C SER A 2 -41.81 20.46 -5.04
N CYS A 3 -40.82 19.64 -5.41
CA CYS A 3 -39.39 19.59 -5.03
C CYS A 3 -38.76 20.96 -4.69
N PRO A 4 -37.61 21.05 -3.95
CA PRO A 4 -36.36 20.39 -4.35
C PRO A 4 -35.28 20.04 -3.28
N LEU A 5 -34.21 19.38 -3.77
CA LEU A 5 -32.85 19.14 -3.21
C LEU A 5 -32.68 17.84 -2.41
N LEU A 6 -32.17 16.70 -2.92
CA LEU A 6 -31.32 16.41 -4.09
C LEU A 6 -30.13 17.37 -4.27
N ASN A 7 -29.16 17.33 -3.34
CA ASN A 7 -27.71 17.54 -3.57
C ASN A 7 -26.92 17.80 -2.27
N ILE A 8 -26.75 16.77 -1.43
CA ILE A 8 -25.70 16.69 -0.40
C ILE A 8 -25.49 15.16 -0.25
N ILE A 9 -24.54 14.43 -0.84
CA ILE A 9 -23.11 14.64 -1.09
C ILE A 9 -22.72 13.78 -2.31
N ALA A 10 -22.56 14.40 -3.47
CA ALA A 10 -21.54 13.98 -4.42
C ALA A 10 -20.23 14.58 -3.93
N GLY A 11 -19.26 13.76 -3.52
CA GLY A 11 -17.95 14.26 -3.11
C GLY A 11 -17.30 13.57 -1.91
N LEU A 12 -17.27 12.24 -1.85
CA LEU A 12 -16.26 11.53 -1.04
C LEU A 12 -15.09 11.17 -1.94
N ARG A 13 -14.44 12.23 -2.44
CA ARG A 13 -13.08 12.21 -2.98
C ARG A 13 -12.22 12.85 -1.89
N HIS A 14 -11.18 12.15 -1.47
CA HIS A 14 -10.17 12.56 -0.47
C HIS A 14 -10.65 12.66 0.98
N HIS A 15 -10.26 11.66 1.77
CA HIS A 15 -10.05 11.80 3.21
C HIS A 15 -9.08 12.96 3.48
N CYS A 16 -9.62 14.13 3.80
CA CYS A 16 -8.95 15.09 4.67
C CYS A 16 -9.61 14.96 6.04
N ILE A 17 -8.88 14.33 6.96
CA ILE A 17 -9.20 14.35 8.39
C ILE A 17 -9.15 15.81 8.82
N ASN A 18 -10.30 16.35 9.20
CA ASN A 18 -10.48 17.76 9.49
C ASN A 18 -9.75 18.09 10.81
N VAL A 19 -8.76 18.98 10.76
CA VAL A 19 -7.95 19.43 11.91
C VAL A 19 -8.82 19.98 13.04
N THR A 20 -10.03 20.44 12.74
CA THR A 20 -11.05 20.91 13.69
C THR A 20 -11.47 19.85 14.71
N PHE A 21 -11.43 18.56 14.38
CA PHE A 21 -11.88 17.50 15.30
C PHE A 21 -10.88 17.25 16.45
N ILE A 22 -9.59 17.53 16.24
CA ILE A 22 -8.55 17.36 17.26
C ILE A 22 -8.57 18.53 18.26
N VAL A 23 -8.87 19.75 17.81
CA VAL A 23 -8.92 20.93 18.69
C VAL A 23 -10.09 20.86 19.68
N SER A 24 -11.24 20.31 19.25
CA SER A 24 -12.41 20.14 20.11
C SER A 24 -12.28 19.04 21.16
N LEU A 25 -11.54 17.95 20.87
CA LEU A 25 -11.30 16.89 21.84
C LEU A 25 -10.31 17.33 22.93
N PHE A 26 -9.37 18.22 22.59
CA PHE A 26 -8.39 18.76 23.53
C PHE A 26 -9.00 19.78 24.51
N PHE A 27 -10.00 20.55 24.09
CA PHE A 27 -10.69 21.50 24.98
C PHE A 27 -11.57 20.82 26.04
N CYS A 28 -12.08 19.61 25.76
CA CYS A 28 -12.97 18.89 26.67
C CYS A 28 -12.23 18.24 27.86
N LEU A 29 -10.93 17.95 27.70
CA LEU A 29 -10.08 17.38 28.76
C LEU A 29 -9.58 18.41 29.79
N VAL A 30 -9.86 19.71 29.61
CA VAL A 30 -9.25 20.82 30.39
C VAL A 30 -10.16 21.34 31.53
N CYS A 31 -11.34 20.74 31.76
CA CYS A 31 -12.23 21.21 32.84
C CYS A 31 -11.95 20.64 34.24
N GLU A 32 -10.96 19.76 34.41
CA GLU A 32 -10.59 19.21 35.73
C GLU A 32 -9.08 19.27 35.95
N CYS A 33 -8.53 20.43 36.35
CA CYS A 33 -7.42 20.57 37.31
C CYS A 33 -6.77 21.96 37.25
N GLY A 34 -6.83 22.68 38.38
CA GLY A 34 -5.75 23.47 39.00
C GLY A 34 -4.94 24.49 38.17
N GLU A 35 -4.94 25.74 38.65
CA GLU A 35 -4.30 26.94 38.08
C GLU A 35 -2.79 26.85 37.75
N THR A 36 -2.07 25.80 38.11
CA THR A 36 -0.64 25.60 37.74
C THR A 36 -0.43 24.95 36.37
N ILE A 37 -1.44 24.24 35.85
CA ILE A 37 -1.36 23.56 34.53
C ILE A 37 -1.42 24.56 33.37
N THR A 38 -2.06 25.71 33.58
CA THR A 38 -2.19 26.78 32.57
C THR A 38 -0.85 27.39 32.16
N PHE A 39 0.09 27.55 33.10
CA PHE A 39 1.42 28.11 32.81
C PHE A 39 2.28 27.18 31.97
N ILE A 40 2.27 25.88 32.28
CA ILE A 40 3.02 24.88 31.51
C ILE A 40 2.40 24.75 30.11
N HIS A 41 1.07 24.69 30.00
CA HIS A 41 0.40 24.67 28.70
C HIS A 41 0.65 25.94 27.88
N LEU A 42 0.60 27.12 28.49
CA LEU A 42 0.89 28.38 27.79
C LEU A 42 2.34 28.42 27.30
N SER A 43 3.28 27.93 28.09
CA SER A 43 4.69 27.82 27.68
C SER A 43 4.88 26.83 26.52
N VAL A 44 4.21 25.67 26.54
CA VAL A 44 4.30 24.65 25.48
C VAL A 44 3.64 25.17 24.20
N VAL A 45 2.48 25.81 24.30
CA VAL A 45 1.79 26.42 23.14
C VAL A 45 2.63 27.53 22.54
N LEU A 46 3.23 28.41 23.36
CA LEU A 46 4.14 29.45 22.89
C LEU A 46 5.36 28.86 22.17
N MET A 47 5.96 27.80 22.71
CA MET A 47 7.09 27.11 22.09
C MET A 47 6.70 26.48 20.74
N LEU A 48 5.55 25.82 20.66
CA LEU A 48 5.05 25.24 19.40
C LEU A 48 4.75 26.31 18.35
N CYS A 49 4.17 27.45 18.76
CA CYS A 49 3.94 28.60 17.88
C CYS A 49 5.24 29.20 17.35
N LEU A 50 6.25 29.38 18.21
CA LEU A 50 7.56 29.90 17.79
C LEU A 50 8.27 28.96 16.81
N ILE A 51 8.20 27.64 17.04
CA ILE A 51 8.75 26.65 16.11
C ILE A 51 8.04 26.74 14.76
N PHE A 52 6.72 26.79 14.73
CA PHE A 52 5.94 26.88 13.49
C PHE A 52 6.23 28.16 12.71
N LEU A 53 6.37 29.29 13.41
CA LEU A 53 6.76 30.57 12.79
C LEU A 53 8.18 30.50 12.22
N SER A 54 9.14 29.89 12.93
CA SER A 54 10.52 29.77 12.44
C SER A 54 10.64 28.90 11.18
N VAL A 55 9.92 27.78 11.10
CA VAL A 55 9.87 26.91 9.92
C VAL A 55 9.23 27.62 8.73
N SER A 56 8.13 28.33 8.98
CA SER A 56 7.41 29.09 7.96
C SER A 56 8.26 30.23 7.39
N LEU A 57 8.96 30.97 8.26
CA LEU A 57 9.90 32.02 7.84
C LEU A 57 11.08 31.44 7.06
N THR A 58 11.65 30.32 7.50
CA THR A 58 12.75 29.65 6.77
C THR A 58 12.30 29.21 5.37
N HIS A 59 11.10 28.67 5.24
CA HIS A 59 10.53 28.30 3.95
C HIS A 59 10.32 29.52 3.04
N ILE A 60 9.83 30.64 3.56
CA ILE A 60 9.67 31.90 2.82
C ILE A 60 11.04 32.46 2.39
N TYR A 61 12.05 32.44 3.28
CA TYR A 61 13.41 32.87 2.95
C TYR A 61 14.06 31.98 1.88
N CYS A 62 13.87 30.66 1.93
CA CYS A 62 14.35 29.73 0.91
C CYS A 62 13.67 29.97 -0.45
N LEU A 63 12.34 30.18 -0.48
CA LEU A 63 11.62 30.52 -1.71
C LEU A 63 12.10 31.85 -2.31
N ASN A 64 12.35 32.85 -1.46
CA ASN A 64 12.89 34.15 -1.90
C ASN A 64 14.35 34.04 -2.39
N ALA A 65 15.15 33.12 -1.84
CA ALA A 65 16.51 32.86 -2.29
C ALA A 65 16.55 32.21 -3.68
N GLU A 66 15.61 31.32 -4.00
CA GLU A 66 15.47 30.73 -5.34
C GLU A 66 14.99 31.74 -6.40
N ALA A 67 14.22 32.75 -5.99
CA ALA A 67 13.80 33.84 -6.88
C ALA A 67 14.93 34.83 -7.20
N GLY A 68 15.94 34.95 -6.31
CA GLY A 68 17.06 35.89 -6.46
C GLY A 68 18.21 35.43 -7.38
N LEU A 69 18.27 34.15 -7.77
CA LEU A 69 19.39 33.58 -8.52
C LEU A 69 19.14 33.41 -10.03
N LYS A 70 18.26 34.22 -10.63
CA LYS A 70 18.03 34.23 -12.09
C LYS A 70 18.61 35.44 -12.84
N THR A 71 19.43 36.28 -12.20
CA THR A 71 20.14 37.38 -12.86
C THR A 71 21.62 37.43 -12.46
N GLY A 72 22.47 36.69 -13.17
CA GLY A 72 23.93 36.85 -13.00
C GLY A 72 24.76 35.83 -13.77
N ARG A 73 25.45 36.28 -14.82
CA ARG A 73 26.38 35.49 -15.63
C ARG A 73 27.83 35.88 -15.31
N ARG A 74 28.72 34.87 -15.31
CA ARG A 74 30.20 34.86 -15.45
C ARG A 74 31.03 34.75 -14.13
N PRO A 75 32.35 34.44 -14.17
CA PRO A 75 32.88 33.07 -14.27
C PRO A 75 34.01 32.73 -13.27
N GLY A 76 34.21 31.43 -13.00
CA GLY A 76 35.52 30.85 -12.65
C GLY A 76 35.93 30.79 -11.17
N LYS A 77 36.09 29.58 -10.62
CA LYS A 77 37.40 28.90 -10.44
C LYS A 77 37.26 27.60 -9.64
N SER A 78 37.90 26.58 -10.20
CA SER A 78 38.30 25.27 -9.66
C SER A 78 38.52 25.18 -8.15
N ARG A 79 37.79 24.25 -7.50
CA ARG A 79 38.32 23.41 -6.42
C ARG A 79 37.82 21.98 -6.64
N ARG A 80 38.77 21.06 -6.83
CA ARG A 80 38.56 19.64 -7.10
C ARG A 80 38.04 18.95 -5.84
N SER A 81 36.81 18.46 -5.88
CA SER A 81 36.36 17.28 -5.12
C SER A 81 36.29 16.10 -6.09
N PRO A 82 36.85 14.92 -5.78
CA PRO A 82 36.78 13.77 -6.66
C PRO A 82 35.41 13.10 -6.53
N LEU A 83 34.42 13.68 -7.19
CA LEU A 83 33.28 13.00 -7.83
C LEU A 83 32.44 14.07 -8.58
N PRO A 84 32.87 14.49 -9.79
CA PRO A 84 32.01 15.25 -10.68
C PRO A 84 31.10 14.29 -11.44
N THR A 85 29.80 14.44 -11.21
CA THR A 85 28.80 14.67 -12.25
C THR A 85 28.96 13.88 -13.56
N PHE A 86 28.45 12.65 -13.60
CA PHE A 86 28.09 11.95 -14.84
C PHE A 86 26.72 11.28 -14.70
N TYR A 87 25.67 12.06 -14.45
CA TYR A 87 24.28 11.59 -14.62
C TYR A 87 23.33 12.77 -14.90
N ASN A 88 23.65 13.61 -15.88
CA ASN A 88 22.77 14.75 -16.22
C ASN A 88 22.80 15.15 -17.71
N GLY A 89 23.00 14.21 -18.63
CA GLY A 89 22.96 14.48 -20.07
C GLY A 89 22.32 13.37 -20.92
N ASP A 90 22.57 12.10 -20.58
CA ASP A 90 22.18 10.97 -21.44
C ASP A 90 20.95 10.17 -20.95
N GLN A 91 20.47 10.40 -19.72
CA GLN A 91 19.34 9.64 -19.15
C GLN A 91 17.95 10.21 -19.47
N GLN A 92 17.85 11.48 -19.87
CA GLN A 92 16.57 12.09 -20.19
C GLN A 92 15.85 11.42 -21.38
N PRO A 93 16.54 11.05 -22.48
CA PRO A 93 15.93 10.30 -23.58
C PRO A 93 15.49 8.88 -23.17
N GLU A 94 16.29 8.17 -22.36
CA GLU A 94 16.00 6.79 -21.94
C GLU A 94 14.84 6.73 -20.93
N LEU A 95 14.79 7.69 -19.99
CA LEU A 95 13.68 7.84 -19.06
C LEU A 95 12.38 8.20 -19.81
N LEU A 96 12.45 9.12 -20.77
CA LEU A 96 11.30 9.49 -21.61
C LEU A 96 10.81 8.32 -22.47
N ALA A 97 11.73 7.53 -23.03
CA ALA A 97 11.40 6.31 -23.78
C ALA A 97 10.76 5.24 -22.88
N ALA A 98 11.30 5.03 -21.67
CA ALA A 98 10.73 4.13 -20.68
C ALA A 98 9.32 4.55 -20.25
N HIS A 99 9.11 5.85 -19.99
CA HIS A 99 7.78 6.40 -19.69
C HIS A 99 6.79 6.19 -20.84
N THR A 100 7.22 6.44 -22.07
CA THR A 100 6.39 6.24 -23.28
C THR A 100 6.00 4.76 -23.44
N SER A 101 6.94 3.84 -23.21
CA SER A 101 6.68 2.39 -23.24
C SER A 101 5.68 1.96 -22.16
N LEU A 102 5.84 2.46 -20.93
CA LEU A 102 4.91 2.17 -19.83
C LEU A 102 3.51 2.71 -20.11
N GLN A 103 3.42 3.91 -20.68
CA GLN A 103 2.15 4.50 -21.07
C GLN A 103 1.44 3.68 -22.17
N GLY A 104 2.16 3.29 -23.23
CA GLY A 104 1.59 2.44 -24.28
C GLY A 104 1.12 1.07 -23.74
N ARG A 105 1.86 0.47 -22.80
CA ARG A 105 1.43 -0.77 -22.12
C ARG A 105 0.16 -0.57 -21.29
N ARG A 106 0.03 0.58 -20.63
CA ARG A 106 -1.17 0.92 -19.84
C ARG A 106 -2.39 1.10 -20.74
N GLU A 107 -2.25 1.81 -21.84
CA GLU A 107 -3.33 2.01 -22.82
C GLU A 107 -3.80 0.68 -23.41
N LEU A 108 -2.86 -0.21 -23.78
CA LEU A 108 -3.19 -1.55 -24.26
C LEU A 108 -3.94 -2.36 -23.19
N LEU A 109 -3.51 -2.27 -21.93
CA LEU A 109 -4.16 -2.96 -20.82
C LEU A 109 -5.57 -2.42 -20.57
N GLU A 110 -5.75 -1.10 -20.60
CA GLU A 110 -7.06 -0.47 -20.46
C GLU A 110 -8.02 -0.91 -21.59
N GLN A 111 -7.55 -0.95 -22.84
CA GLN A 111 -8.33 -1.45 -23.98
C GLN A 111 -8.72 -2.92 -23.82
N ALA A 112 -7.78 -3.79 -23.42
CA ALA A 112 -8.04 -5.20 -23.18
C ALA A 112 -9.04 -5.41 -22.02
N CYS A 113 -8.90 -4.63 -20.94
CA CYS A 113 -9.79 -4.66 -19.79
C CYS A 113 -11.23 -4.27 -20.18
N LEU A 114 -11.42 -3.23 -20.99
CA LEU A 114 -12.74 -2.81 -21.48
C LEU A 114 -13.43 -3.91 -22.31
N GLY A 115 -12.66 -4.63 -23.13
CA GLY A 115 -13.15 -5.78 -23.88
C GLY A 115 -13.58 -6.95 -22.98
N HIS A 116 -12.90 -7.15 -21.85
CA HIS A 116 -13.20 -8.23 -20.91
C HIS A 116 -14.39 -7.90 -19.99
N MET A 117 -14.49 -6.66 -19.49
CA MET A 117 -15.55 -6.21 -18.58
C MET A 117 -16.95 -6.18 -19.24
N ARG A 118 -17.01 -6.07 -20.57
CA ARG A 118 -18.28 -6.10 -21.33
C ARG A 118 -18.93 -7.48 -21.38
N LYS A 119 -18.17 -8.55 -21.13
CA LYS A 119 -18.71 -9.92 -21.04
C LYS A 119 -18.99 -10.22 -19.58
N ARG A 120 -20.23 -10.01 -19.12
CA ARG A 120 -20.70 -10.45 -17.81
C ARG A 120 -20.64 -11.98 -17.76
N ARG A 121 -19.46 -12.54 -17.47
CA ARG A 121 -19.29 -13.98 -17.31
C ARG A 121 -19.95 -14.39 -16.00
N VAL A 122 -20.75 -15.45 -16.07
CA VAL A 122 -21.18 -16.19 -14.88
C VAL A 122 -19.91 -16.82 -14.30
N LEU A 123 -19.63 -16.57 -13.02
CA LEU A 123 -18.46 -17.15 -12.34
C LEU A 123 -18.67 -18.65 -12.17
N SER A 124 -17.70 -19.45 -12.60
CA SER A 124 -17.71 -20.91 -12.39
C SER A 124 -17.32 -21.21 -10.93
N PRO A 125 -17.76 -22.33 -10.34
CA PRO A 125 -17.26 -22.76 -9.03
C PRO A 125 -15.73 -22.82 -8.95
N GLU A 126 -15.05 -23.15 -10.06
CA GLU A 126 -13.58 -23.14 -10.19
C GLU A 126 -12.97 -21.76 -9.94
N ASP A 127 -13.62 -20.70 -10.44
CA ASP A 127 -13.16 -19.32 -10.28
C ASP A 127 -13.26 -18.89 -8.80
N LEU A 128 -14.22 -19.46 -8.06
CA LEU A 128 -14.50 -19.14 -6.67
C LEU A 128 -13.58 -19.85 -5.67
N LYS A 129 -12.87 -20.92 -6.10
CA LYS A 129 -11.92 -21.67 -5.24
C LYS A 129 -10.73 -20.82 -4.77
N HIS A 130 -10.44 -19.74 -5.50
CA HIS A 130 -9.35 -18.82 -5.16
C HIS A 130 -9.74 -17.71 -4.18
N LEU A 131 -11.02 -17.65 -3.80
CA LEU A 131 -11.56 -16.62 -2.92
C LEU A 131 -11.76 -17.21 -1.53
N ILE A 132 -10.83 -16.89 -0.63
CA ILE A 132 -10.93 -17.28 0.79
C ILE A 132 -11.84 -16.29 1.49
N VAL A 133 -12.76 -16.79 2.32
CA VAL A 133 -13.76 -16.01 3.02
C VAL A 133 -13.46 -16.01 4.52
N ASP A 134 -13.54 -14.84 5.13
CA ASP A 134 -13.58 -14.65 6.57
C ASP A 134 -14.88 -13.93 6.93
N ASP A 135 -15.84 -14.71 7.42
CA ASP A 135 -17.17 -14.20 7.80
C ASP A 135 -17.11 -13.30 9.05
N LYS A 136 -16.13 -13.52 9.94
CA LYS A 136 -15.99 -12.77 11.21
C LYS A 136 -15.59 -11.33 10.96
N HIS A 137 -14.69 -11.11 10.01
CA HIS A 137 -14.20 -9.77 9.64
C HIS A 137 -14.82 -9.24 8.34
N SER A 138 -15.74 -10.00 7.72
CA SER A 138 -16.37 -9.65 6.44
C SER A 138 -15.34 -9.38 5.33
N LEU A 139 -14.38 -10.29 5.18
CA LEU A 139 -13.29 -10.18 4.22
C LEU A 139 -13.35 -11.29 3.16
N ILE A 140 -12.94 -10.95 1.94
CA ILE A 140 -12.68 -11.89 0.85
C ILE A 140 -11.24 -11.66 0.37
N TYR A 141 -10.40 -12.66 0.56
CA TYR A 141 -9.03 -12.67 0.05
C TYR A 141 -8.94 -13.48 -1.24
N CYS A 142 -8.63 -12.80 -2.35
CA CYS A 142 -8.29 -13.47 -3.60
C CYS A 142 -6.82 -13.87 -3.59
N TYR A 143 -6.54 -15.15 -3.38
CA TYR A 143 -5.16 -15.60 -3.30
C TYR A 143 -4.55 -15.76 -4.69
N VAL A 144 -3.37 -15.17 -4.88
CA VAL A 144 -2.53 -15.38 -6.06
C VAL A 144 -1.26 -16.11 -5.63
N PRO A 145 -0.79 -17.13 -6.36
CA PRO A 145 0.48 -17.77 -6.00
C PRO A 145 1.66 -16.80 -6.04
N LYS A 146 2.62 -17.01 -5.13
CA LYS A 146 3.93 -16.31 -5.11
C LYS A 146 3.89 -14.80 -4.81
N VAL A 147 2.76 -14.31 -4.31
CA VAL A 147 2.57 -12.93 -3.79
C VAL A 147 2.36 -12.94 -2.27
N ALA A 148 3.22 -13.67 -1.54
CA ALA A 148 3.08 -13.90 -0.10
C ALA A 148 1.81 -14.65 0.33
N CYS A 149 1.23 -15.49 -0.56
CA CYS A 149 -0.02 -16.21 -0.26
C CYS A 149 0.04 -17.11 0.98
N THR A 150 1.15 -17.79 1.25
CA THR A 150 1.31 -18.59 2.47
C THR A 150 1.20 -17.72 3.72
N ASN A 151 1.79 -16.52 3.71
CA ASN A 151 1.75 -15.61 4.85
C ASN A 151 0.32 -15.12 5.11
N TRP A 152 -0.37 -14.68 4.06
CA TRP A 152 -1.76 -14.24 4.18
C TRP A 152 -2.71 -15.35 4.63
N LYS A 153 -2.50 -16.59 4.17
CA LYS A 153 -3.27 -17.73 4.69
C LYS A 153 -3.03 -17.97 6.17
N ARG A 154 -1.80 -17.85 6.66
CA ARG A 154 -1.49 -17.96 8.10
C ARG A 154 -2.16 -16.87 8.92
N VAL A 155 -2.10 -15.62 8.45
CA VAL A 155 -2.80 -14.50 9.10
C VAL A 155 -4.30 -14.77 9.15
N LEU A 156 -4.90 -15.20 8.04
CA LEU A 156 -6.33 -15.55 8.02
C LEU A 156 -6.66 -16.70 8.96
N MET A 157 -5.81 -17.73 9.06
CA MET A 157 -5.99 -18.81 10.03
C MET A 157 -5.96 -18.30 11.47
N VAL A 158 -5.06 -17.39 11.81
CA VAL A 158 -5.05 -16.77 13.15
C VAL A 158 -6.35 -16.00 13.39
N LEU A 159 -6.81 -15.21 12.42
CA LEU A 159 -8.03 -14.40 12.55
C LEU A 159 -9.31 -15.24 12.68
N THR A 160 -9.40 -16.37 11.97
CA THR A 160 -10.62 -17.20 11.92
C THR A 160 -10.65 -18.34 12.94
N SER A 161 -9.53 -18.65 13.58
CA SER A 161 -9.42 -19.87 14.41
C SER A 161 -9.88 -19.73 15.87
N ASP A 162 -10.50 -18.61 16.24
CA ASP A 162 -11.01 -18.33 17.58
C ASP A 162 -10.04 -18.68 18.72
N GLY A 163 -8.75 -18.39 18.50
CA GLY A 163 -7.68 -18.59 19.49
C GLY A 163 -6.92 -19.91 19.38
N ARG A 164 -7.21 -20.79 18.40
CA ARG A 164 -6.39 -22.00 18.15
C ARG A 164 -4.96 -21.64 17.73
N TYR A 165 -4.81 -20.56 16.95
CA TYR A 165 -3.51 -20.03 16.57
C TYR A 165 -3.36 -18.60 17.07
N THR A 166 -2.17 -18.28 17.57
CA THR A 166 -1.82 -16.94 18.09
C THR A 166 -0.76 -16.26 17.23
N ASP A 167 0.20 -17.02 16.72
CA ASP A 167 1.28 -16.52 15.87
C ASP A 167 1.18 -17.10 14.43
N PRO A 168 1.08 -16.25 13.39
CA PRO A 168 1.10 -16.69 12.01
C PRO A 168 2.37 -17.45 11.63
N LEU A 169 3.54 -17.11 12.21
CA LEU A 169 4.82 -17.72 11.84
C LEU A 169 4.98 -19.13 12.42
N ALA A 170 4.33 -19.42 13.55
CA ALA A 170 4.27 -20.74 14.15
C ALA A 170 3.52 -21.77 13.28
N ILE A 171 2.62 -21.32 12.40
CA ILE A 171 1.83 -22.20 11.52
C ILE A 171 2.72 -22.73 10.38
N PRO A 172 2.93 -24.05 10.26
CA PRO A 172 3.69 -24.64 9.17
C PRO A 172 3.14 -24.28 7.78
N ALA A 173 4.03 -24.11 6.80
CA ALA A 173 3.64 -23.68 5.45
C ALA A 173 2.73 -24.69 4.74
N ASN A 174 2.96 -25.99 4.94
CA ASN A 174 2.11 -27.06 4.43
C ASN A 174 0.69 -26.97 4.99
N GLU A 175 0.54 -26.69 6.28
CA GLU A 175 -0.75 -26.57 6.97
C GLU A 175 -1.58 -25.39 6.44
N ALA A 176 -0.93 -24.26 6.16
CA ALA A 176 -1.57 -23.11 5.52
C ALA A 176 -2.11 -23.40 4.10
N HIS A 177 -1.71 -24.51 3.48
CA HIS A 177 -2.19 -24.92 2.16
C HIS A 177 -3.16 -26.11 2.19
N VAL A 178 -3.47 -26.66 3.36
CA VAL A 178 -4.44 -27.75 3.51
C VAL A 178 -5.85 -27.25 3.19
N ALA A 179 -6.55 -27.98 2.32
CA ALA A 179 -7.95 -27.71 2.01
C ALA A 179 -8.82 -27.97 3.25
N GLY A 180 -9.73 -27.06 3.58
CA GLY A 180 -10.62 -27.15 4.74
C GLY A 180 -10.20 -26.30 5.94
N ASN A 181 -8.94 -25.86 6.05
CA ASN A 181 -8.51 -24.94 7.11
C ASN A 181 -9.06 -23.51 6.92
N LEU A 182 -9.37 -23.14 5.69
CA LEU A 182 -9.94 -21.85 5.33
C LEU A 182 -11.11 -22.10 4.38
N ARG A 183 -12.24 -21.47 4.66
CA ARG A 183 -13.44 -21.58 3.82
C ARG A 183 -13.26 -20.78 2.55
N THR A 184 -13.67 -21.37 1.43
CA THR A 184 -13.64 -20.73 0.12
C THR A 184 -15.04 -20.39 -0.37
N LEU A 185 -15.16 -19.39 -1.23
CA LEU A 185 -16.44 -18.92 -1.73
C LEU A 185 -17.19 -20.01 -2.54
N SER A 186 -16.48 -20.99 -3.09
CA SER A 186 -17.05 -22.17 -3.77
C SER A 186 -17.83 -23.13 -2.86
N GLU A 187 -17.66 -23.04 -1.53
CA GLU A 187 -18.33 -23.92 -0.56
C GLU A 187 -19.73 -23.42 -0.14
N PHE A 188 -20.14 -22.24 -0.61
CA PHE A 188 -21.40 -21.60 -0.22
C PHE A 188 -22.46 -21.71 -1.30
N SER A 189 -23.73 -21.50 -0.92
CA SER A 189 -24.84 -21.41 -1.87
C SER A 189 -24.77 -20.13 -2.71
N VAL A 190 -25.41 -20.12 -3.88
CA VAL A 190 -25.41 -18.96 -4.79
C VAL A 190 -25.93 -17.68 -4.12
N ALA A 191 -26.93 -17.80 -3.23
CA ALA A 191 -27.47 -16.66 -2.49
C ALA A 191 -26.42 -16.06 -1.53
N GLU A 192 -25.76 -16.92 -0.76
CA GLU A 192 -24.71 -16.56 0.19
C GLU A 192 -23.47 -15.96 -0.50
N ILE A 193 -23.09 -16.51 -1.66
CA ILE A 193 -22.02 -16.00 -2.50
C ILE A 193 -22.34 -14.55 -2.90
N ASN A 194 -23.54 -14.30 -3.44
CA ASN A 194 -23.95 -12.98 -3.88
C ASN A 194 -24.01 -11.97 -2.73
N GLN A 195 -24.46 -12.39 -1.54
CA GLN A 195 -24.48 -11.55 -0.36
C GLN A 195 -23.06 -11.10 0.01
N ARG A 196 -22.12 -12.05 0.16
CA ARG A 196 -20.72 -11.76 0.52
C ARG A 196 -20.02 -10.94 -0.55
N LEU A 197 -20.24 -11.24 -1.82
CA LEU A 197 -19.71 -10.43 -2.93
C LEU A 197 -20.24 -8.99 -2.94
N ARG A 198 -21.35 -8.68 -2.28
CA ARG A 198 -21.84 -7.30 -2.14
C ARG A 198 -21.34 -6.63 -0.86
N SER A 199 -21.35 -7.34 0.26
CA SER A 199 -21.10 -6.75 1.58
C SER A 199 -19.64 -6.81 2.04
N TYR A 200 -18.84 -7.78 1.59
CA TYR A 200 -17.50 -8.00 2.13
C TYR A 200 -16.44 -7.16 1.42
N LEU A 201 -15.41 -6.77 2.17
CA LEU A 201 -14.22 -6.13 1.62
C LEU A 201 -13.41 -7.17 0.84
N LYS A 202 -13.11 -6.87 -0.41
CA LYS A 202 -12.31 -7.76 -1.27
C LYS A 202 -10.93 -7.16 -1.44
N PHE A 203 -9.91 -7.96 -1.23
CA PHE A 203 -8.53 -7.53 -1.43
C PHE A 203 -7.70 -8.61 -2.11
N ILE A 204 -6.65 -8.14 -2.76
CA ILE A 204 -5.69 -8.95 -3.49
C ILE A 204 -4.31 -8.33 -3.29
N PHE A 205 -3.31 -9.18 -3.11
CA PHE A 205 -1.92 -8.76 -3.12
C PHE A 205 -1.33 -9.04 -4.49
N VAL A 206 -0.63 -8.05 -5.03
CA VAL A 206 0.07 -8.17 -6.31
C VAL A 206 1.55 -7.93 -6.10
N ARG A 207 2.36 -8.54 -6.96
CA ARG A 207 3.82 -8.37 -7.00
C ARG A 207 4.22 -8.11 -8.43
N GLU A 208 5.38 -7.49 -8.62
CA GLU A 208 6.01 -7.33 -9.92
C GLU A 208 6.04 -8.69 -10.68
N PRO A 209 5.52 -8.75 -11.93
CA PRO A 209 5.38 -9.99 -12.69
C PRO A 209 6.67 -10.82 -12.83
N PHE A 210 7.82 -10.19 -13.10
CA PHE A 210 9.09 -10.91 -13.26
C PHE A 210 9.61 -11.46 -11.93
N GLU A 211 9.50 -10.72 -10.84
CA GLU A 211 9.84 -11.23 -9.51
C GLU A 211 8.97 -12.42 -9.12
N ARG A 212 7.66 -12.34 -9.41
CA ARG A 212 6.72 -13.45 -9.17
C ARG A 212 7.12 -14.68 -9.98
N LEU A 213 7.50 -14.48 -11.24
CA LEU A 213 7.97 -15.55 -12.14
C LEU A 213 9.27 -16.18 -11.64
N VAL A 214 10.27 -15.38 -11.28
CA VAL A 214 11.55 -15.87 -10.74
C VAL A 214 11.33 -16.61 -9.42
N SER A 215 10.44 -16.12 -8.55
CA SER A 215 10.06 -16.80 -7.30
C SER A 215 9.38 -18.14 -7.57
N ALA A 216 8.51 -18.23 -8.57
CA ALA A 216 7.90 -19.49 -9.01
C ALA A 216 8.95 -20.46 -9.54
N TYR A 217 9.84 -19.98 -10.42
CA TYR A 217 10.91 -20.77 -11.01
C TYR A 217 11.81 -21.39 -9.94
N ARG A 218 12.31 -20.57 -9.01
CA ARG A 218 13.15 -21.03 -7.89
C ARG A 218 12.46 -22.06 -7.01
N ASN A 219 11.17 -21.84 -6.74
CA ASN A 219 10.39 -22.74 -5.88
C ASN A 219 10.11 -24.11 -6.53
N LYS A 220 9.87 -24.16 -7.84
CA LYS A 220 9.44 -25.38 -8.54
C LYS A 220 10.57 -26.16 -9.20
N PHE A 221 11.58 -25.47 -9.71
CA PHE A 221 12.68 -26.08 -10.45
C PHE A 221 13.95 -26.11 -9.62
N THR A 222 14.39 -24.97 -9.07
CA THR A 222 15.70 -24.91 -8.42
C THR A 222 15.75 -25.70 -7.11
N ARG A 223 14.69 -25.72 -6.29
CA ARG A 223 14.66 -26.51 -5.04
C ARG A 223 14.80 -28.03 -5.24
N ARG A 224 14.42 -28.58 -6.39
CA ARG A 224 14.61 -30.01 -6.71
C ARG A 224 16.02 -30.32 -7.24
N TYR A 225 16.66 -29.34 -7.88
CA TYR A 225 18.04 -29.46 -8.38
C TYR A 225 19.11 -29.05 -7.34
N ASN A 226 18.73 -28.30 -6.29
CA ASN A 226 19.64 -27.68 -5.34
C ASN A 226 20.11 -28.53 -4.16
N THR A 227 19.76 -29.82 -4.07
CA THR A 227 20.51 -30.70 -3.17
C THR A 227 21.99 -30.78 -3.61
N PHE A 228 22.30 -30.47 -4.88
CA PHE A 228 23.66 -30.44 -5.42
C PHE A 228 24.35 -29.06 -5.37
N LEU A 229 23.62 -27.94 -5.36
CA LEU A 229 24.18 -26.57 -5.48
C LEU A 229 24.16 -25.77 -4.16
N ARG A 230 24.02 -26.45 -3.02
CA ARG A 230 23.76 -25.83 -1.71
C ARG A 230 24.91 -25.05 -1.07
N VAL A 231 26.09 -24.96 -1.70
CA VAL A 231 27.25 -24.24 -1.12
C VAL A 231 27.37 -22.79 -1.61
N ALA A 232 26.69 -22.35 -2.67
CA ALA A 232 27.02 -21.08 -3.33
C ALA A 232 26.10 -19.86 -3.08
N GLN A 233 24.99 -19.94 -2.32
CA GLN A 233 24.00 -18.85 -2.28
C GLN A 233 23.44 -18.48 -0.89
N SER A 234 24.27 -18.49 0.15
CA SER A 234 23.90 -17.96 1.48
C SER A 234 23.85 -16.42 1.57
N ILE A 235 23.86 -15.69 0.46
CA ILE A 235 23.78 -14.21 0.44
C ILE A 235 22.58 -13.80 -0.43
N LYS A 236 21.40 -13.65 0.17
CA LYS A 236 20.19 -12.89 -0.28
C LYS A 236 18.92 -13.24 0.53
N SER A 237 19.07 -13.59 1.81
CA SER A 237 17.93 -13.98 2.67
C SER A 237 17.28 -12.81 3.43
N TRP A 238 17.68 -11.55 3.21
CA TRP A 238 17.28 -10.46 4.12
C TRP A 238 16.52 -9.27 3.53
N ASP A 239 16.15 -9.25 2.24
CA ASP A 239 15.45 -8.09 1.66
C ASP A 239 13.99 -8.37 1.27
N CYS A 240 13.13 -8.68 2.25
CA CYS A 240 11.67 -8.58 2.10
C CYS A 240 11.01 -8.38 3.47
N LEU A 241 11.29 -7.22 4.07
CA LEU A 241 10.54 -6.66 5.19
C LEU A 241 10.51 -5.13 5.01
N VAL A 242 9.73 -4.68 4.02
CA VAL A 242 9.09 -3.37 3.95
C VAL A 242 7.74 -3.56 3.26
#